data_AF-A0A3R7X5R3-F1
#
_entry.id   AF-A0A3R7X5R3-F1
#
_cell.length_a   1.000
_cell.length_b   1.000
_cell.length_c   1.000
_cell.angle_alpha   90.00
_cell.angle_beta   90.00
_cell.angle_gamma   90.00
#
_symmetry.space_group_name_H-M   'P 1'
#
loop_
_entity.id
_entity.type
_entity.pdbx_description
1 polymer ?
#
loop_
_entity_poly.entity_id
_entity_poly.type
_entity_poly.pdbx_seq_one_letter_code
_entity_poly.pdbx_strand_id
1 'polypeptide(L)'
;MQLKSCPKGYRLETHRAVSPEDTLERIEPLLPQAGITRVADITGLDRIGIPVFSCIRPTAAGGAISVYNGKGATPISARVSAIMEGIERCSAEMYREPAIAGRFSEVSSEIAAIDPVDLILPDDADPDVILPWVPGYDIIRNEEVYVPAHAVFHPLPPGYHPLFRTNTNGIASGNTLEEAVFHGLMEVIERDAWSIVEATRYTGERIVDIGDSLCSEVIDRFSQAGVDLILRNITSDLGIPTCAAVADDTVLCDPALLVTGMGTHTTPEIAILRALTEVA
;
A
#
# COMPACT_ATOMS: atom_id res chain seq x y z
N MET A 1 -18.78 12.13 4.29
CA MET A 1 -17.46 12.60 3.78
C MET A 1 -17.64 13.19 2.39
N GLN A 2 -17.18 14.42 2.14
CA GLN A 2 -17.22 15.03 0.81
C GLN A 2 -15.79 15.22 0.31
N LEU A 3 -15.40 14.43 -0.69
CA LEU A 3 -14.10 14.58 -1.36
C LEU A 3 -14.06 15.88 -2.16
N LYS A 4 -12.90 16.53 -2.17
CA LYS A 4 -12.66 17.81 -2.85
C LYS A 4 -11.77 17.62 -4.08
N SER A 5 -11.71 18.64 -4.92
CA SER A 5 -10.72 18.65 -6.00
C SER A 5 -9.31 18.69 -5.41
N CYS A 6 -8.44 17.78 -5.85
CA CYS A 6 -7.05 17.70 -5.43
C CYS A 6 -6.14 17.76 -6.69
N PRO A 7 -5.78 18.97 -7.15
CA PRO A 7 -4.91 19.13 -8.32
C PRO A 7 -3.52 18.51 -8.10
N LYS A 8 -3.05 17.74 -9.09
CA LYS A 8 -1.72 17.13 -9.08
C LYS A 8 -0.65 18.20 -9.34
N GLY A 9 0.05 18.62 -8.29
CA GLY A 9 1.19 19.55 -8.33
C GLY A 9 2.54 18.87 -8.62
N TYR A 10 2.63 17.56 -8.39
CA TYR A 10 3.81 16.75 -8.68
C TYR A 10 3.43 15.55 -9.55
N ARG A 11 4.20 15.28 -10.63
CA ARG A 11 3.85 14.26 -11.64
C ARG A 11 5.04 13.50 -12.26
N LEU A 12 6.19 13.47 -11.59
CA LEU A 12 7.38 12.83 -12.15
C LEU A 12 7.29 11.31 -12.05
N GLU A 13 7.58 10.74 -10.87
CA GLU A 13 7.51 9.29 -10.62
C GLU A 13 6.23 8.84 -9.92
N THR A 14 5.42 9.81 -9.50
CA THR A 14 4.13 9.60 -8.84
C THR A 14 3.28 10.85 -9.00
N HIS A 15 1.99 10.72 -8.78
CA HIS A 15 1.05 11.84 -8.82
C HIS A 15 0.71 12.27 -7.40
N ARG A 16 1.09 13.51 -7.04
CA ARG A 16 0.82 14.10 -5.73
C ARG A 16 0.37 15.55 -5.79
N ALA A 17 -0.28 16.01 -4.73
CA ALA A 17 -0.78 17.38 -4.59
C ALA A 17 0.36 18.41 -4.45
N VAL A 18 1.43 18.03 -3.76
CA VAL A 18 2.63 18.85 -3.51
C VAL A 18 3.89 18.05 -3.79
N SER A 19 5.04 18.71 -3.82
CA SER A 19 6.33 18.05 -4.06
C SER A 19 6.75 17.17 -2.87
N PRO A 20 7.69 16.23 -3.09
CA PRO A 20 8.35 15.50 -2.01
C PRO A 20 9.04 16.43 -1.00
N GLU A 21 9.63 17.53 -1.44
CA GLU A 21 10.26 18.55 -0.57
C GLU A 21 9.25 19.15 0.40
N ASP A 22 8.11 19.62 -0.12
CA ASP A 22 7.05 20.22 0.69
C ASP A 22 6.42 19.17 1.62
N THR A 23 6.28 17.94 1.16
CA THR A 23 5.78 16.82 1.97
C THR A 23 6.75 16.56 3.13
N LEU A 24 8.05 16.48 2.84
CA LEU A 24 9.09 16.23 3.84
C LEU A 24 9.10 17.32 4.92
N GLU A 25 9.05 18.59 4.53
CA GLU A 25 9.00 19.72 5.46
C GLU A 25 7.80 19.63 6.44
N ARG A 26 6.66 19.14 5.95
CA ARG A 26 5.43 18.97 6.76
C ARG A 26 5.52 17.81 7.73
N ILE A 27 6.10 16.69 7.32
CA ILE A 27 6.06 15.45 8.09
C ILE A 27 7.25 15.27 9.02
N GLU A 28 8.40 15.90 8.73
CA GLU A 28 9.62 15.79 9.55
C GLU A 28 9.39 16.17 11.04
N PRO A 29 8.61 17.22 11.37
CA PRO A 29 8.26 17.52 12.76
C PRO A 29 7.39 16.47 13.46
N LEU A 30 6.72 15.58 12.70
CA LEU A 30 5.79 14.57 13.23
C LEU A 30 6.48 13.25 13.60
N LEU A 31 7.72 13.02 13.16
CA LEU A 31 8.46 11.76 13.38
C LEU A 31 8.44 11.32 14.87
N PRO A 32 8.73 12.20 15.86
CA PRO A 32 8.70 11.79 17.27
C PRO A 32 7.32 11.35 17.74
N GLN A 33 6.25 12.00 17.26
CA GLN A 33 4.87 11.63 17.61
C GLN A 33 4.46 10.30 16.97
N ALA A 34 4.93 10.06 15.74
CA ALA A 34 4.79 8.78 15.08
C ALA A 34 5.75 7.72 15.64
N GLY A 35 6.58 8.01 16.64
CA GLY A 35 7.53 7.06 17.24
C GLY A 35 8.68 6.64 16.32
N ILE A 36 8.92 7.37 15.24
CA ILE A 36 10.00 7.15 14.29
C ILE A 36 11.29 7.71 14.89
N THR A 37 12.28 6.84 15.10
CA THR A 37 13.56 7.22 15.74
C THR A 37 14.71 7.33 14.75
N ARG A 38 14.59 6.69 13.58
CA ARG A 38 15.63 6.74 12.54
C ARG A 38 15.03 6.55 11.16
N VAL A 39 15.57 7.27 10.19
CA VAL A 39 15.33 7.08 8.76
C VAL A 39 16.69 6.99 8.10
N ALA A 40 17.00 5.87 7.46
CA ALA A 40 18.33 5.57 6.92
C ALA A 40 18.25 5.31 5.42
N ASP A 41 19.18 5.90 4.66
CA ASP A 41 19.42 5.53 3.27
C ASP A 41 20.10 4.16 3.24
N ILE A 42 19.47 3.20 2.58
CA ILE A 42 19.97 1.83 2.42
C ILE A 42 20.25 1.47 0.96
N THR A 43 20.23 2.45 0.05
CA THR A 43 20.49 2.28 -1.39
C THR A 43 21.80 1.54 -1.64
N GLY A 44 22.83 1.78 -0.82
CA GLY A 44 24.13 1.14 -0.96
C GLY A 44 24.20 -0.32 -0.50
N LEU A 45 23.08 -0.93 -0.08
CA LEU A 45 23.03 -2.36 0.25
C LEU A 45 22.84 -3.24 -0.99
N ASP A 46 22.44 -2.67 -2.12
CA ASP A 46 22.40 -3.34 -3.42
C ASP A 46 23.45 -2.76 -4.40
N ARG A 47 23.38 -3.19 -5.67
CA ARG A 47 24.22 -2.65 -6.77
C ARG A 47 23.40 -2.02 -7.92
N ILE A 48 22.09 -1.89 -7.75
CA ILE A 48 21.16 -1.33 -8.75
C ILE A 48 21.18 0.19 -8.65
N GLY A 49 21.32 0.73 -7.43
CA GLY A 49 21.42 2.18 -7.21
C GLY A 49 20.09 2.91 -7.39
N ILE A 50 18.97 2.23 -7.20
CA ILE A 50 17.65 2.87 -7.06
C ILE A 50 17.48 3.30 -5.59
N PRO A 51 17.04 4.54 -5.32
CA PRO A 51 16.92 5.01 -3.95
C PRO A 51 15.95 4.20 -3.09
N VAL A 52 16.47 3.65 -1.99
CA VAL A 52 15.69 2.92 -0.96
C VAL A 52 16.05 3.43 0.42
N PHE A 53 15.03 3.72 1.22
CA PHE A 53 15.15 4.20 2.59
C PHE A 53 14.44 3.26 3.55
N SER A 54 14.94 3.18 4.78
CA SER A 54 14.34 2.40 5.85
C SER A 54 13.99 3.30 7.03
N CYS A 55 12.73 3.28 7.45
CA CYS A 55 12.16 4.02 8.57
C CYS A 55 11.96 3.07 9.76
N ILE A 56 12.56 3.41 10.91
CA ILE A 56 12.57 2.58 12.11
C ILE A 56 11.68 3.22 13.18
N ARG A 57 10.69 2.46 13.62
CA ARG A 57 9.68 2.81 14.63
C ARG A 57 9.64 1.76 15.76
N PRO A 58 10.51 1.87 16.78
CA PRO A 58 10.59 0.89 17.87
C PRO A 58 9.34 0.84 18.76
N THR A 59 8.49 1.87 18.71
CA THR A 59 7.26 1.97 19.50
C THR A 59 6.05 1.34 18.81
N ALA A 60 6.25 0.55 17.76
CA ALA A 60 5.14 -0.08 17.05
C ALA A 60 4.36 -1.04 17.96
N ALA A 61 3.04 -1.08 17.78
CA ALA A 61 2.14 -1.91 18.56
C ALA A 61 2.53 -3.39 18.44
N GLY A 62 2.27 -4.16 19.50
CA GLY A 62 2.55 -5.60 19.51
C GLY A 62 1.83 -6.32 18.36
N GLY A 63 2.58 -6.99 17.50
CA GLY A 63 2.07 -7.64 16.28
C GLY A 63 2.36 -6.88 14.98
N ALA A 64 2.79 -5.61 15.06
CA ALA A 64 3.31 -4.87 13.93
C ALA A 64 4.82 -5.11 13.74
N ILE A 65 5.31 -4.89 12.50
CA ILE A 65 6.74 -4.73 12.25
C ILE A 65 7.19 -3.31 12.65
N SER A 66 8.47 -3.14 12.97
CA SER A 66 9.06 -1.86 13.42
C SER A 66 9.93 -1.17 12.38
N VAL A 67 10.02 -1.74 11.18
CA VAL A 67 10.84 -1.23 10.07
C VAL A 67 9.99 -1.19 8.82
N TYR A 68 9.94 -0.02 8.18
CA TYR A 68 9.14 0.26 6.99
C TYR A 68 10.05 0.81 5.90
N ASN A 69 9.88 0.36 4.66
CA ASN A 69 10.78 0.71 3.57
C ASN A 69 10.10 1.67 2.60
N GLY A 70 10.84 2.66 2.14
CA GLY A 70 10.41 3.62 1.14
C GLY A 70 11.26 3.53 -0.10
N LYS A 71 10.61 3.65 -1.25
CA LYS A 71 11.23 3.57 -2.57
C LYS A 71 10.83 4.77 -3.41
N GLY A 72 11.65 5.11 -4.40
CA GLY A 72 11.33 6.19 -5.33
C GLY A 72 12.44 6.45 -6.34
N ALA A 73 12.10 7.16 -7.42
CA ALA A 73 13.07 7.52 -8.45
C ALA A 73 14.14 8.52 -7.98
N THR A 74 13.87 9.25 -6.88
CA THR A 74 14.80 10.19 -6.27
C THR A 74 15.01 9.88 -4.78
N PRO A 75 16.17 10.24 -4.19
CA PRO A 75 16.40 10.04 -2.76
C PRO A 75 15.36 10.71 -1.85
N ILE A 76 14.87 11.90 -2.23
CA ILE A 76 13.87 12.59 -1.43
C ILE A 76 12.52 11.88 -1.47
N SER A 77 12.10 11.40 -2.64
CA SER A 77 10.85 10.65 -2.78
C SER A 77 10.90 9.33 -2.02
N ALA A 78 12.01 8.61 -2.08
CA ALA A 78 12.21 7.37 -1.32
C ALA A 78 12.20 7.62 0.20
N ARG A 79 12.87 8.69 0.66
CA ARG A 79 12.84 9.11 2.07
C ARG A 79 11.43 9.46 2.54
N VAL A 80 10.69 10.24 1.75
CA VAL A 80 9.29 10.58 2.04
C VAL A 80 8.42 9.34 2.07
N SER A 81 8.58 8.41 1.12
CA SER A 81 7.86 7.13 1.09
C SER A 81 8.06 6.35 2.39
N ALA A 82 9.29 6.26 2.90
CA ALA A 82 9.59 5.49 4.11
C ALA A 82 8.93 6.12 5.35
N ILE A 83 9.00 7.45 5.47
CA ILE A 83 8.41 8.19 6.59
C ILE A 83 6.88 8.10 6.55
N MET A 84 6.29 8.30 5.38
CA MET A 84 4.83 8.27 5.19
C MET A 84 4.27 6.88 5.49
N GLU A 85 4.95 5.80 5.09
CA GLU A 85 4.56 4.44 5.49
C GLU A 85 4.64 4.28 7.01
N GLY A 86 5.69 4.79 7.67
CA GLY A 86 5.77 4.76 9.13
C GLY A 86 4.63 5.52 9.83
N ILE A 87 4.25 6.69 9.32
CA ILE A 87 3.12 7.49 9.83
C ILE A 87 1.79 6.78 9.57
N GLU A 88 1.61 6.21 8.39
CA GLU A 88 0.43 5.43 8.01
C GLU A 88 0.22 4.26 8.98
N ARG A 89 1.28 3.48 9.24
CA ARG A 89 1.25 2.31 10.13
C ARG A 89 0.99 2.71 11.57
N CYS A 90 1.55 3.83 12.02
CA CYS A 90 1.20 4.43 13.31
C CYS A 90 -0.30 4.81 13.36
N SER A 91 -0.82 5.40 12.29
CA SER A 91 -2.21 5.88 12.23
C SER A 91 -3.24 4.75 12.13
N ALA A 92 -2.81 3.57 11.69
CA ALA A 92 -3.61 2.35 11.62
C ALA A 92 -3.76 1.62 12.95
N GLU A 93 -3.03 2.03 13.99
CA GLU A 93 -3.14 1.41 15.31
C GLU A 93 -4.41 1.86 16.03
N MET A 94 -4.99 0.93 16.81
CA MET A 94 -6.19 1.22 17.57
C MET A 94 -5.83 1.87 18.92
N TYR A 95 -6.02 3.19 19.00
CA TYR A 95 -5.80 3.97 20.23
C TYR A 95 -7.03 4.08 21.13
N ARG A 96 -8.22 3.77 20.61
CA ARG A 96 -9.50 3.86 21.33
C ARG A 96 -10.38 2.67 20.97
N GLU A 97 -11.02 2.12 21.99
CA GLU A 97 -12.01 1.07 21.85
C GLU A 97 -13.20 1.57 21.02
N PRO A 98 -13.70 0.77 20.05
CA PRO A 98 -14.92 1.09 19.33
C PRO A 98 -16.13 1.18 20.27
N ALA A 99 -17.00 2.17 20.04
CA ALA A 99 -18.15 2.43 20.91
C ALA A 99 -19.28 1.41 20.76
N ILE A 100 -19.31 0.68 19.64
CA ILE A 100 -20.35 -0.30 19.32
C ILE A 100 -19.71 -1.68 19.20
N ALA A 101 -20.29 -2.65 19.89
CA ALA A 101 -19.98 -4.06 19.73
C ALA A 101 -21.28 -4.85 19.65
N GLY A 102 -21.39 -5.74 18.66
CA GLY A 102 -22.62 -6.50 18.43
C GLY A 102 -22.49 -7.43 17.23
N ARG A 103 -23.47 -8.30 17.04
CA ARG A 103 -23.58 -9.14 15.84
C ARG A 103 -23.99 -8.31 14.64
N PHE A 104 -23.67 -8.75 13.43
CA PHE A 104 -24.11 -8.05 12.22
C PHE A 104 -25.64 -7.96 12.16
N SER A 105 -26.34 -9.04 12.51
CA SER A 105 -27.80 -9.10 12.57
C SER A 105 -28.43 -8.08 13.54
N GLU A 106 -27.73 -7.72 14.62
CA GLU A 106 -28.16 -6.72 15.60
C GLU A 106 -27.87 -5.31 15.10
N VAL A 107 -26.63 -5.04 14.70
CA VAL A 107 -26.17 -3.70 14.30
C VAL A 107 -26.87 -3.22 13.02
N SER A 108 -26.99 -4.09 12.01
CA SER A 108 -27.63 -3.77 10.73
C SER A 108 -29.12 -3.44 10.84
N SER A 109 -29.77 -3.86 11.95
CA SER A 109 -31.19 -3.56 12.20
C SER A 109 -31.41 -2.10 12.65
N GLU A 110 -30.37 -1.44 13.15
CA GLU A 110 -30.43 -0.07 13.67
C GLU A 110 -29.66 0.93 12.79
N ILE A 111 -28.52 0.51 12.21
CA ILE A 111 -27.59 1.37 11.49
C ILE A 111 -27.02 0.63 10.27
N ALA A 112 -26.77 1.34 9.17
CA ALA A 112 -26.10 0.75 8.01
C ALA A 112 -24.74 0.15 8.41
N ALA A 113 -24.52 -1.12 8.05
CA ALA A 113 -23.31 -1.87 8.35
C ALA A 113 -22.95 -2.78 7.17
N ILE A 114 -21.65 -2.97 6.93
CA ILE A 114 -21.15 -3.96 5.96
C ILE A 114 -21.39 -5.36 6.52
N ASP A 115 -21.99 -6.22 5.71
CA ASP A 115 -22.10 -7.65 6.03
C ASP A 115 -20.69 -8.26 6.02
N PRO A 116 -20.23 -8.88 7.13
CA PRO A 116 -18.91 -9.50 7.18
C PRO A 116 -18.66 -10.50 6.05
N VAL A 117 -19.69 -11.16 5.48
CA VAL A 117 -19.49 -12.10 4.37
C VAL A 117 -18.96 -11.42 3.09
N ASP A 118 -19.26 -10.14 2.90
CA ASP A 118 -18.78 -9.35 1.74
C ASP A 118 -17.27 -9.06 1.82
N LEU A 119 -16.63 -9.35 2.97
CA LEU A 119 -15.19 -9.17 3.19
C LEU A 119 -14.35 -10.40 2.80
N ILE A 120 -14.96 -11.41 2.15
CA ILE A 120 -14.30 -12.65 1.72
C ILE A 120 -13.64 -13.35 2.93
N LEU A 121 -14.49 -13.88 3.81
CA LEU A 121 -14.04 -14.51 5.04
C LEU A 121 -13.31 -15.83 4.80
N PRO A 122 -12.37 -16.23 5.68
CA PRO A 122 -11.87 -17.59 5.73
C PRO A 122 -13.01 -18.62 5.90
N ASP A 123 -12.84 -19.82 5.35
CA ASP A 123 -13.87 -20.88 5.36
C ASP A 123 -14.38 -21.26 6.76
N ASP A 124 -13.57 -21.08 7.80
CA ASP A 124 -13.87 -21.43 9.19
C ASP A 124 -14.37 -20.26 10.05
N ALA A 125 -14.51 -19.06 9.46
CA ALA A 125 -14.98 -17.88 10.18
C ALA A 125 -16.51 -17.87 10.31
N ASP A 126 -17.01 -17.53 11.50
CA ASP A 126 -18.43 -17.26 11.74
C ASP A 126 -18.70 -15.76 11.49
N PRO A 127 -19.48 -15.37 10.45
CA PRO A 127 -19.73 -13.97 10.12
C PRO A 127 -20.61 -13.25 11.15
N ASP A 128 -21.40 -13.97 11.95
CA ASP A 128 -22.38 -13.37 12.87
C ASP A 128 -21.92 -13.41 14.33
N VAL A 129 -20.62 -13.28 14.58
CA VAL A 129 -20.08 -13.14 15.94
C VAL A 129 -20.20 -11.71 16.47
N ILE A 130 -20.00 -11.52 17.78
CA ILE A 130 -19.94 -10.17 18.36
C ILE A 130 -18.65 -9.51 17.88
N LEU A 131 -18.78 -8.47 17.06
CA LEU A 131 -17.68 -7.72 16.48
C LEU A 131 -17.65 -6.29 17.04
N PRO A 132 -16.46 -5.69 17.19
CA PRO A 132 -16.33 -4.25 17.36
C PRO A 132 -16.57 -3.54 16.02
N TRP A 133 -17.41 -2.50 16.02
CA TRP A 133 -17.81 -1.76 14.82
C TRP A 133 -17.33 -0.31 14.86
N VAL A 134 -16.76 0.15 13.76
CA VAL A 134 -16.27 1.52 13.60
C VAL A 134 -17.00 2.26 12.47
N PRO A 135 -17.24 3.57 12.62
CA PRO A 135 -17.85 4.35 11.55
C PRO A 135 -16.91 4.47 10.36
N GLY A 136 -17.45 4.27 9.18
CA GLY A 136 -16.84 4.50 7.87
C GLY A 136 -17.77 5.31 6.97
N TYR A 137 -17.39 5.46 5.71
CA TYR A 137 -18.18 6.20 4.72
C TYR A 137 -18.15 5.50 3.36
N ASP A 138 -19.33 5.13 2.86
CA ASP A 138 -19.48 4.64 1.48
C ASP A 138 -19.53 5.86 0.55
N ILE A 139 -18.47 6.04 -0.24
CA ILE A 139 -18.33 7.18 -1.17
C ILE A 139 -19.26 7.03 -2.38
N ILE A 140 -19.63 5.79 -2.75
CA ILE A 140 -20.50 5.51 -3.91
C ILE A 140 -21.95 5.80 -3.53
N ARG A 141 -22.40 5.28 -2.38
CA ARG A 141 -23.76 5.51 -1.87
C ARG A 141 -23.92 6.86 -1.16
N ASN A 142 -22.80 7.50 -0.82
CA ASN A 142 -22.74 8.77 -0.10
C ASN A 142 -23.46 8.70 1.26
N GLU A 143 -23.12 7.68 2.05
CA GLU A 143 -23.72 7.43 3.37
C GLU A 143 -22.68 6.97 4.41
N GLU A 144 -23.00 7.16 5.69
CA GLU A 144 -22.23 6.56 6.77
C GLU A 144 -22.55 5.06 6.85
N VAL A 145 -21.53 4.25 7.05
CA VAL A 145 -21.66 2.80 7.16
C VAL A 145 -20.70 2.29 8.23
N TYR A 146 -21.13 1.33 9.03
CA TYR A 146 -20.27 0.70 10.02
C TYR A 146 -19.52 -0.49 9.42
N VAL A 147 -18.25 -0.60 9.77
CA VAL A 147 -17.34 -1.64 9.29
C VAL A 147 -16.74 -2.37 10.49
N PRO A 148 -16.51 -3.69 10.44
CA PRO A 148 -15.79 -4.38 11.50
C PRO A 148 -14.40 -3.77 11.72
N ALA A 149 -14.01 -3.54 12.97
CA ALA A 149 -12.70 -2.95 13.29
C ALA A 149 -11.51 -3.79 12.77
N HIS A 150 -11.73 -5.09 12.54
CA HIS A 150 -10.80 -6.02 11.88
C HIS A 150 -10.38 -5.56 10.48
N ALA A 151 -11.25 -4.87 9.75
CA ALA A 151 -11.00 -4.37 8.40
C ALA A 151 -10.39 -2.95 8.38
N VAL A 152 -10.15 -2.34 9.55
CA VAL A 152 -9.73 -0.93 9.66
C VAL A 152 -8.40 -0.79 10.39
N PHE A 153 -8.19 -1.51 11.48
CA PHE A 153 -6.98 -1.37 12.30
C PHE A 153 -6.00 -2.51 12.09
N HIS A 154 -4.71 -2.17 12.17
CA HIS A 154 -3.64 -3.15 12.12
C HIS A 154 -2.47 -2.77 13.04
N PRO A 155 -2.04 -3.67 13.95
CA PRO A 155 -2.74 -4.88 14.39
C PRO A 155 -3.97 -4.52 15.23
N LEU A 156 -4.99 -5.38 15.20
CA LEU A 156 -6.09 -5.27 16.17
C LEU A 156 -5.63 -5.89 17.50
N PRO A 157 -5.81 -5.21 18.65
CA PRO A 157 -5.44 -5.77 19.95
C PRO A 157 -6.17 -7.09 20.26
N PRO A 158 -5.58 -7.97 21.10
CA PRO A 158 -6.26 -9.18 21.54
C PRO A 158 -7.48 -8.84 22.40
N GLY A 159 -8.47 -9.73 22.44
CA GLY A 159 -9.68 -9.57 23.26
C GLY A 159 -10.98 -9.56 22.45
N TYR A 160 -10.89 -9.48 21.13
CA TYR A 160 -12.04 -9.62 20.23
C TYR A 160 -12.16 -11.04 19.67
N HIS A 161 -13.38 -11.41 19.27
CA HIS A 161 -13.61 -12.62 18.50
C HIS A 161 -12.88 -12.55 17.16
N PRO A 162 -12.14 -13.58 16.74
CA PRO A 162 -11.41 -13.56 15.49
C PRO A 162 -12.38 -13.62 14.31
N LEU A 163 -12.32 -12.64 13.41
CA LEU A 163 -13.02 -12.66 12.12
C LEU A 163 -12.08 -13.10 10.99
N PHE A 164 -10.94 -12.40 10.85
CA PHE A 164 -9.82 -12.77 9.99
C PHE A 164 -8.54 -12.13 10.55
N ARG A 165 -7.38 -12.56 10.04
CA ARG A 165 -6.10 -11.93 10.39
C ARG A 165 -6.06 -10.53 9.79
N THR A 166 -5.89 -9.50 10.63
CA THR A 166 -5.77 -8.14 10.11
C THR A 166 -4.48 -7.99 9.31
N ASN A 167 -4.53 -7.13 8.31
CA ASN A 167 -3.43 -6.86 7.41
C ASN A 167 -3.44 -5.37 7.05
N THR A 168 -2.51 -4.97 6.20
CA THR A 168 -2.28 -3.57 5.86
C THR A 168 -2.91 -3.15 4.53
N ASN A 169 -3.61 -4.04 3.84
CA ASN A 169 -4.12 -3.80 2.49
C ASN A 169 -5.09 -2.61 2.47
N GLY A 170 -4.79 -1.61 1.63
CA GLY A 170 -5.63 -0.43 1.44
C GLY A 170 -5.47 0.65 2.51
N ILE A 171 -4.60 0.44 3.50
CA ILE A 171 -4.20 1.51 4.42
C ILE A 171 -3.24 2.43 3.66
N ALA A 172 -3.51 3.73 3.67
CA ALA A 172 -2.71 4.70 2.96
C ALA A 172 -2.63 6.04 3.67
N SER A 173 -1.48 6.71 3.51
CA SER A 173 -1.30 8.13 3.84
C SER A 173 -1.15 9.01 2.60
N GLY A 174 -1.35 10.32 2.78
CA GLY A 174 -1.24 11.33 1.71
C GLY A 174 -1.15 12.75 2.31
N ASN A 175 -0.85 13.76 1.48
CA ASN A 175 -0.89 15.16 1.93
C ASN A 175 -2.32 15.68 2.08
N THR A 176 -3.29 15.01 1.45
CA THR A 176 -4.73 15.24 1.60
C THR A 176 -5.45 13.92 1.81
N LEU A 177 -6.71 14.02 2.26
CA LEU A 177 -7.59 12.86 2.41
C LEU A 177 -7.83 12.19 1.04
N GLU A 178 -8.00 12.98 -0.02
CA GLU A 178 -8.24 12.49 -1.37
C GLU A 178 -7.05 11.70 -1.93
N GLU A 179 -5.82 12.13 -1.63
CA GLU A 179 -4.62 11.37 -2.00
C GLU A 179 -4.53 10.04 -1.25
N ALA A 180 -4.80 10.06 0.05
CA ALA A 180 -4.79 8.85 0.86
C ALA A 180 -5.85 7.84 0.37
N VAL A 181 -7.09 8.31 0.14
CA VAL A 181 -8.18 7.48 -0.42
C VAL A 181 -7.81 6.93 -1.79
N PHE A 182 -7.27 7.76 -2.69
CA PHE A 182 -6.85 7.30 -4.01
C PHE A 182 -5.75 6.23 -3.91
N HIS A 183 -4.73 6.46 -3.07
CA HIS A 183 -3.62 5.53 -2.93
C HIS A 183 -4.06 4.20 -2.31
N GLY A 184 -4.88 4.23 -1.26
CA GLY A 184 -5.46 3.03 -0.66
C GLY A 184 -6.30 2.22 -1.65
N LEU A 185 -7.11 2.91 -2.48
CA LEU A 185 -7.88 2.25 -3.53
C LEU A 185 -6.99 1.60 -4.59
N MET A 186 -5.91 2.27 -5.02
CA MET A 186 -4.97 1.68 -5.98
C MET A 186 -4.28 0.44 -5.41
N GLU A 187 -3.95 0.44 -4.12
CA GLU A 187 -3.37 -0.74 -3.46
C GLU A 187 -4.35 -1.91 -3.40
N VAL A 188 -5.63 -1.66 -3.07
CA VAL A 188 -6.65 -2.70 -3.06
C VAL A 188 -6.81 -3.32 -4.46
N ILE A 189 -6.86 -2.50 -5.52
CA ILE A 189 -6.93 -2.96 -6.91
C ILE A 189 -5.68 -3.76 -7.29
N GLU A 190 -4.50 -3.33 -6.83
CA GLU A 190 -3.23 -4.05 -7.06
C GLU A 190 -3.27 -5.47 -6.47
N ARG A 191 -3.72 -5.59 -5.22
CA ARG A 191 -3.79 -6.88 -4.52
C ARG A 191 -4.89 -7.78 -5.08
N ASP A 192 -5.99 -7.22 -5.56
CA ASP A 192 -7.03 -7.96 -6.29
C ASP A 192 -6.47 -8.56 -7.59
N ALA A 193 -5.87 -7.72 -8.45
CA ALA A 193 -5.25 -8.15 -9.69
C ALA A 193 -4.18 -9.24 -9.46
N TRP A 194 -3.34 -9.07 -8.44
CA TRP A 194 -2.35 -10.09 -8.06
C TRP A 194 -2.99 -11.39 -7.59
N SER A 195 -4.06 -11.32 -6.81
CA SER A 195 -4.79 -12.50 -6.34
C SER A 195 -5.40 -13.29 -7.50
N ILE A 196 -5.88 -12.61 -8.54
CA ILE A 196 -6.36 -13.24 -9.78
C ILE A 196 -5.22 -13.95 -10.52
N VAL A 197 -4.04 -13.33 -10.62
CA VAL A 197 -2.84 -13.97 -11.22
C VAL A 197 -2.48 -15.23 -10.46
N GLU A 198 -2.45 -15.18 -9.13
CA GLU A 198 -2.13 -16.33 -8.29
C GLU A 198 -3.17 -17.46 -8.42
N ALA A 199 -4.46 -17.13 -8.45
CA ALA A 199 -5.54 -18.11 -8.59
C ALA A 199 -5.55 -18.78 -9.99
N THR A 200 -5.30 -18.00 -11.04
CA THR A 200 -5.42 -18.48 -12.44
C THR A 200 -4.10 -18.98 -13.03
N ARG A 201 -2.97 -18.62 -12.42
CA ARG A 201 -1.60 -18.78 -12.97
C ARG A 201 -1.39 -18.08 -14.32
N TYR A 202 -2.31 -17.18 -14.70
CA TYR A 202 -2.18 -16.36 -15.89
C TYR A 202 -1.54 -15.03 -15.53
N THR A 203 -0.30 -14.82 -15.97
CA THR A 203 0.50 -13.63 -15.65
C THR A 203 0.36 -12.50 -16.67
N GLY A 204 -0.61 -12.60 -17.58
CA GLY A 204 -0.83 -11.57 -18.59
C GLY A 204 0.28 -11.42 -19.63
N GLU A 205 0.15 -10.38 -20.45
CA GLU A 205 1.07 -10.10 -21.56
C GLU A 205 2.37 -9.48 -21.05
N ARG A 206 3.48 -9.81 -21.72
CA ARG A 206 4.78 -9.18 -21.42
C ARG A 206 4.79 -7.75 -21.97
N ILE A 207 5.24 -6.81 -21.15
CA ILE A 207 5.48 -5.42 -21.56
C ILE A 207 6.90 -5.35 -22.14
N VAL A 208 7.03 -4.83 -23.37
CA VAL A 208 8.31 -4.78 -24.09
C VAL A 208 8.67 -3.37 -24.60
N ASP A 209 7.69 -2.55 -24.93
CA ASP A 209 7.89 -1.21 -25.50
C ASP A 209 7.45 -0.13 -24.51
N ILE A 210 8.39 0.35 -23.68
CA ILE A 210 8.13 1.41 -22.70
C ILE A 210 8.69 2.72 -23.25
N GLY A 211 7.80 3.63 -23.65
CA GLY A 211 8.18 4.93 -24.23
C GLY A 211 8.53 6.00 -23.20
N ASP A 212 8.34 5.73 -21.91
CA ASP A 212 8.64 6.66 -20.83
C ASP A 212 10.14 6.66 -20.49
N SER A 213 10.73 7.85 -20.45
CA SER A 213 12.17 8.01 -20.25
C SER A 213 12.61 7.61 -18.84
N LEU A 214 11.76 7.85 -17.82
CA LEU A 214 12.11 7.54 -16.45
C LEU A 214 12.04 6.03 -16.20
N CYS A 215 11.02 5.35 -16.74
CA CYS A 215 10.95 3.89 -16.73
C CYS A 215 12.18 3.28 -17.41
N SER A 216 12.57 3.81 -18.57
CA SER A 216 13.75 3.35 -19.31
C SER A 216 15.03 3.52 -18.49
N GLU A 217 15.21 4.66 -17.82
CA GLU A 217 16.37 4.89 -16.95
C GLU A 217 16.44 3.87 -15.80
N VAL A 218 15.30 3.57 -15.17
CA VAL A 218 15.23 2.60 -14.07
C VAL A 218 15.55 1.18 -14.58
N ILE A 219 14.99 0.78 -15.72
CA ILE A 219 15.29 -0.52 -16.36
C ILE A 219 16.78 -0.62 -16.73
N ASP A 220 17.36 0.44 -17.26
CA ASP A 220 18.78 0.49 -17.62
C ASP A 220 19.68 0.28 -16.40
N ARG A 221 19.30 0.80 -15.21
CA ARG A 221 20.05 0.56 -13.97
C ARG A 221 20.05 -0.92 -13.57
N PHE A 222 18.90 -1.60 -13.64
CA PHE A 222 18.83 -3.05 -13.40
C PHE A 222 19.69 -3.83 -14.40
N SER A 223 19.59 -3.51 -15.69
CA SER A 223 20.37 -4.13 -16.75
C SER A 223 21.89 -3.95 -16.55
N GLN A 224 22.34 -2.73 -16.22
CA GLN A 224 23.74 -2.43 -15.92
C GLN A 224 24.26 -3.15 -14.66
N ALA A 225 23.38 -3.44 -13.71
CA ALA A 225 23.64 -4.24 -12.52
C ALA A 225 23.63 -5.76 -12.80
N GLY A 226 23.32 -6.20 -14.02
CA GLY A 226 23.18 -7.62 -14.37
C GLY A 226 21.96 -8.27 -13.71
N VAL A 227 20.88 -7.50 -13.53
CA VAL A 227 19.58 -7.98 -13.05
C VAL A 227 18.59 -7.87 -14.20
N ASP A 228 18.14 -9.04 -14.69
CA ASP A 228 17.18 -9.12 -15.78
C ASP A 228 15.77 -8.84 -15.24
N LEU A 229 14.97 -8.09 -16.01
CA LEU A 229 13.60 -7.75 -15.66
C LEU A 229 12.59 -8.36 -16.63
N ILE A 230 11.50 -8.89 -16.08
CA ILE A 230 10.31 -9.30 -16.82
C ILE A 230 9.14 -8.48 -16.30
N LEU A 231 8.60 -7.61 -17.17
CA LEU A 231 7.41 -6.81 -16.88
C LEU A 231 6.16 -7.47 -17.46
N ARG A 232 5.10 -7.52 -16.68
CA ARG A 232 3.84 -8.17 -17.01
C ARG A 232 2.67 -7.22 -16.77
N ASN A 233 1.79 -7.10 -17.76
CA ASN A 233 0.52 -6.42 -17.60
C ASN A 233 -0.49 -7.40 -16.98
N ILE A 234 -0.83 -7.16 -15.71
CA ILE A 234 -1.78 -7.98 -14.95
C ILE A 234 -3.09 -7.24 -14.68
N THR A 235 -3.40 -6.21 -15.47
CA THR A 235 -4.64 -5.43 -15.37
C THR A 235 -5.87 -6.35 -15.35
N SER A 236 -6.69 -6.20 -14.32
CA SER A 236 -7.93 -6.97 -14.16
C SER A 236 -9.07 -6.41 -15.01
N ASP A 237 -10.26 -6.98 -14.85
CA ASP A 237 -11.51 -6.55 -15.50
C ASP A 237 -11.91 -5.11 -15.12
N LEU A 238 -11.36 -4.55 -14.04
CA LEU A 238 -11.53 -3.15 -13.66
C LEU A 238 -10.90 -2.16 -14.66
N GLY A 239 -9.98 -2.62 -15.51
CA GLY A 239 -9.37 -1.79 -16.56
C GLY A 239 -8.41 -0.71 -16.03
N ILE A 240 -8.01 -0.78 -14.76
CA ILE A 240 -7.00 0.11 -14.18
C ILE A 240 -5.62 -0.50 -14.39
N PRO A 241 -4.65 0.23 -14.98
CA PRO A 241 -3.33 -0.30 -15.25
C PRO A 241 -2.65 -0.85 -13.99
N THR A 242 -2.34 -2.14 -14.02
CA THR A 242 -1.57 -2.85 -12.99
C THR A 242 -0.45 -3.65 -13.63
N CYS A 243 0.76 -3.45 -13.12
CA CYS A 243 1.99 -4.07 -13.61
C CYS A 243 2.63 -4.92 -12.51
N ALA A 244 3.19 -6.07 -12.90
CA ALA A 244 4.12 -6.84 -12.09
C ALA A 244 5.51 -6.82 -12.75
N ALA A 245 6.53 -6.56 -11.94
CA ALA A 245 7.93 -6.63 -12.31
C ALA A 245 8.56 -7.82 -11.59
N VAL A 246 9.28 -8.67 -12.32
CA VAL A 246 10.03 -9.81 -11.77
C VAL A 246 11.50 -9.61 -12.08
N ALA A 247 12.35 -9.74 -11.07
CA ALA A 247 13.80 -9.65 -11.22
C ALA A 247 14.48 -11.02 -11.17
N ASP A 248 15.49 -11.19 -12.00
CA ASP A 248 16.40 -12.35 -11.99
C ASP A 248 17.86 -11.85 -11.96
N ASP A 249 18.53 -12.08 -10.83
CA ASP A 249 19.92 -11.66 -10.65
C ASP A 249 20.89 -12.67 -11.32
N THR A 250 21.38 -12.30 -12.50
CA THR A 250 22.26 -13.15 -13.31
C THR A 250 23.73 -13.13 -12.89
N VAL A 251 24.11 -12.29 -11.92
CA VAL A 251 25.49 -12.15 -11.44
C VAL A 251 25.71 -12.96 -10.18
N LEU A 252 24.85 -12.77 -9.18
CA LEU A 252 24.92 -13.50 -7.92
C LEU A 252 24.23 -14.86 -8.05
N CYS A 253 23.21 -14.98 -8.91
CA CYS A 253 22.38 -16.18 -9.05
C CYS A 253 21.85 -16.68 -7.69
N ASP A 254 21.55 -15.74 -6.78
CA ASP A 254 21.03 -16.05 -5.45
C ASP A 254 19.50 -16.19 -5.54
N PRO A 255 18.93 -17.36 -5.19
CA PRO A 255 17.48 -17.53 -5.19
C PRO A 255 16.74 -16.56 -4.26
N ALA A 256 17.40 -15.96 -3.26
CA ALA A 256 16.82 -14.93 -2.42
C ALA A 256 16.57 -13.60 -3.15
N LEU A 257 17.18 -13.40 -4.32
CA LEU A 257 17.04 -12.21 -5.16
C LEU A 257 16.02 -12.38 -6.31
N LEU A 258 15.31 -13.51 -6.33
CA LEU A 258 14.11 -13.68 -7.15
C LEU A 258 12.95 -12.93 -6.49
N VAL A 259 12.88 -11.63 -6.77
CA VAL A 259 11.92 -10.71 -6.15
C VAL A 259 10.91 -10.20 -7.17
N THR A 260 9.76 -9.81 -6.67
CA THR A 260 8.66 -9.26 -7.47
C THR A 260 8.17 -7.96 -6.88
N GLY A 261 7.98 -6.95 -7.72
CA GLY A 261 7.33 -5.69 -7.36
C GLY A 261 6.04 -5.52 -8.14
N MET A 262 5.07 -4.83 -7.55
CA MET A 262 3.79 -4.54 -8.18
C MET A 262 3.52 -3.04 -8.17
N GLY A 263 2.68 -2.60 -9.10
CA GLY A 263 2.28 -1.21 -9.18
C GLY A 263 0.96 -1.04 -9.89
N THR A 264 0.03 -0.35 -9.24
CA THR A 264 -1.25 0.08 -9.82
C THR A 264 -1.38 1.59 -9.84
N HIS A 265 -1.82 2.12 -10.97
CA HIS A 265 -2.14 3.54 -11.11
C HIS A 265 -3.02 3.79 -12.34
N THR A 266 -3.82 4.86 -12.34
CA THR A 266 -4.59 5.33 -13.52
C THR A 266 -3.74 5.81 -14.70
N THR A 267 -2.42 5.71 -14.59
CA THR A 267 -1.43 6.16 -15.58
C THR A 267 -0.43 5.00 -15.72
N PRO A 268 -0.39 4.29 -16.87
CA PRO A 268 0.39 3.07 -17.03
C PRO A 268 1.86 3.23 -16.67
N GLU A 269 2.46 4.36 -17.03
CA GLU A 269 3.87 4.66 -16.78
C GLU A 269 4.16 4.73 -15.27
N ILE A 270 3.25 5.32 -14.49
CA ILE A 270 3.37 5.36 -13.02
C ILE A 270 3.17 3.96 -12.42
N ALA A 271 2.27 3.14 -12.97
CA ALA A 271 2.09 1.75 -12.55
C ALA A 271 3.38 0.93 -12.76
N ILE A 272 4.03 1.12 -13.91
CA ILE A 272 5.32 0.48 -14.23
C ILE A 272 6.43 0.98 -13.29
N LEU A 273 6.56 2.29 -13.07
CA LEU A 273 7.57 2.85 -12.16
C LEU A 273 7.42 2.33 -10.73
N ARG A 274 6.20 2.22 -10.23
CA ARG A 274 5.93 1.63 -8.92
C ARG A 274 6.37 0.17 -8.85
N ALA A 275 6.01 -0.64 -9.85
CA ALA A 275 6.44 -2.03 -9.91
C ALA A 275 7.97 -2.16 -9.95
N LEU A 276 8.65 -1.34 -10.76
CA LEU A 276 10.11 -1.34 -10.88
C LEU A 276 10.80 -0.88 -9.59
N THR A 277 10.30 0.16 -8.93
CA THR A 277 10.89 0.68 -7.69
C THR A 277 10.58 -0.20 -6.48
N GLU A 278 9.53 -1.04 -6.52
CA GLU A 278 9.23 -2.01 -5.48
C GLU A 278 10.08 -3.29 -5.56
N VAL A 279 10.70 -3.56 -6.72
CA VAL A 279 11.70 -4.62 -6.88
C VAL A 279 13.02 -4.28 -6.17
N ALA A 280 13.39 -2.99 -6.14
CA ALA A 280 14.62 -2.50 -5.51
C ALA A 280 14.52 -2.49 -3.98
#